data_AF-A0A383E9N0-F1
#
_entry.id   AF-A0A383E9N0-F1
#
_cell.length_a   1.000
_cell.length_b   1.000
_cell.length_c   1.000
_cell.angle_alpha   90.00
_cell.angle_beta   90.00
_cell.angle_gamma   90.00
#
_symmetry.space_group_name_H-M   'P 1'
#
loop_
_entity.id
_entity.type
_entity.pdbx_description
1 polymer ?
#
loop_
_entity_poly.entity_id
_entity_poly.type
_entity_poly.pdbx_seq_one_letter_code
_entity_poly.pdbx_strand_id
1 'polypeptide(L)' 'IENASLMSIGFSIVVVVIASLNLVLDFDFIEQGAEQGAPKYMEWYGAFGLLVTLVWLYLEILRLLAKLYSRRS' A
#
# COMPACT_ATOMS: atom_id res chain seq x y z
N ILE A 1 -21.38 18.49 9.46
CA ILE A 1 -21.13 17.28 8.64
C ILE A 1 -20.02 17.50 7.60
N GLU A 2 -19.61 18.74 7.28
CA GLU A 2 -18.49 19.03 6.35
C GLU A 2 -17.08 18.57 6.81
N ASN A 3 -16.79 18.58 8.12
CA ASN A 3 -15.45 18.27 8.64
C ASN A 3 -14.99 16.82 8.40
N ALA A 4 -15.92 15.87 8.35
CA ALA A 4 -15.60 14.45 8.10
C ALA A 4 -15.09 14.22 6.67
N SER A 5 -15.53 15.06 5.74
CA SER A 5 -15.16 14.97 4.33
C SER A 5 -13.68 15.29 4.13
N LEU A 6 -13.21 16.46 4.56
CA LEU A 6 -11.81 16.89 4.41
C LEU A 6 -10.84 16.01 5.22
N MET A 7 -11.18 15.67 6.47
CA MET A 7 -10.35 14.75 7.26
C MET A 7 -10.20 13.38 6.60
N SER A 8 -11.25 12.88 5.95
CA SER A 8 -11.19 11.57 5.32
C SER A 8 -10.38 11.53 4.03
N ILE A 9 -10.21 12.65 3.32
CA ILE A 9 -9.29 12.74 2.17
C ILE A 9 -7.85 12.82 2.68
N GLY A 10 -7.58 13.70 3.65
CA GLY A 10 -6.25 13.85 4.23
C GLY A 10 -5.75 12.54 4.82
N PHE A 11 -6.61 11.82 5.53
CA PHE A 11 -6.30 10.49 6.07
C PHE A 11 -5.95 9.48 4.98
N SER A 12 -6.75 9.37 3.93
CA SER A 12 -6.46 8.40 2.86
C SER A 12 -5.19 8.75 2.06
N ILE A 13 -4.85 10.04 1.89
CA ILE A 13 -3.56 10.44 1.27
C ILE A 13 -2.40 9.98 2.15
N VAL A 14 -2.46 10.24 3.47
CA VAL A 14 -1.42 9.81 4.41
C VAL A 14 -1.26 8.29 4.40
N VAL A 15 -2.36 7.55 4.38
CA VAL A 15 -2.37 6.09 4.31
C VAL A 15 -1.70 5.59 3.01
N VAL A 16 -2.01 6.18 1.86
CA VAL A 16 -1.37 5.81 0.59
C VAL A 16 0.13 6.08 0.61
N VAL A 17 0.57 7.22 1.15
CA VAL A 17 2.01 7.54 1.28
C VAL A 17 2.71 6.54 2.18
N ILE A 18 2.18 6.26 3.38
CA ILE A 18 2.75 5.28 4.32
C ILE A 18 2.80 3.88 3.70
N ALA A 19 1.76 3.47 2.97
CA ALA A 19 1.71 2.17 2.33
C ALA A 19 2.71 2.06 1.17
N SER A 20 2.88 3.12 0.37
CA SER A 20 3.89 3.15 -0.69
C SER A 20 5.32 3.06 -0.15
N LEU A 21 5.60 3.70 1.00
CA LEU A 21 6.88 3.59 1.69
C LEU A 21 7.09 2.18 2.25
N ASN A 22 6.06 1.57 2.85
CA ASN A 22 6.15 0.18 3.31
C ASN A 22 6.41 -0.78 2.14
N LEU A 23 5.78 -0.59 0.98
CA LEU A 23 6.02 -1.43 -0.20
C LEU A 23 7.49 -1.35 -0.66
N VAL A 24 8.07 -0.16 -0.69
CA VAL A 24 9.47 0.04 -1.08
C VAL A 24 10.42 -0.59 -0.06
N LEU A 25 10.15 -0.41 1.23
CA LEU A 25 10.94 -1.03 2.31
C LEU A 25 10.81 -2.56 2.31
N ASP A 26 9.61 -3.09 2.11
CA ASP A 26 9.37 -4.53 1.98
C ASP A 26 10.15 -5.09 0.78
N PHE A 27 10.17 -4.37 -0.35
CA PHE A 27 10.91 -4.78 -1.54
C PHE A 27 12.43 -4.80 -1.29
N ASP A 28 12.98 -3.74 -0.71
CA ASP A 28 14.41 -3.62 -0.37
C ASP A 28 14.84 -4.69 0.65
N PHE A 29 13.97 -5.02 1.62
CA PHE A 29 14.22 -6.07 2.59
C PHE A 29 14.26 -7.47 1.96
N ILE A 30 13.40 -7.71 0.95
CA ILE A 30 13.35 -8.97 0.20
C ILE A 30 14.56 -9.08 -0.74
N GLU A 31 14.94 -7.98 -1.39
CA GLU A 31 16.11 -7.92 -2.27
C GLU A 31 17.41 -8.17 -1.49
N GLN A 32 17.62 -7.47 -0.36
CA GLN A 32 18.76 -7.71 0.53
C GLN A 32 18.74 -9.13 1.13
N GLY A 33 17.56 -9.66 1.47
CA GLY A 33 17.42 -11.03 1.96
C GLY A 33 17.79 -12.08 0.90
N ALA A 34 17.40 -11.86 -0.36
CA ALA A 34 17.74 -12.71 -1.48
C ALA A 34 19.24 -12.64 -1.83
N GLU A 35 19.83 -11.43 -1.85
CA GLU A 35 21.26 -11.23 -2.12
C GLU A 35 22.17 -11.85 -1.07
N GLN A 36 21.73 -11.90 0.21
CA GLN A 36 22.48 -12.55 1.29
C GLN A 36 22.40 -14.09 1.26
N GLY A 37 21.76 -14.68 0.24
CA GLY A 37 21.65 -16.13 0.09
C GLY A 37 20.67 -16.77 1.07
N ALA A 38 19.68 -16.01 1.56
CA ALA A 38 18.65 -16.55 2.42
C ALA A 38 17.86 -17.66 1.69
N PRO A 39 17.32 -18.65 2.41
CA PRO A 39 16.70 -19.82 1.80
C PRO A 39 15.52 -19.47 0.88
N LYS A 40 15.41 -20.10 -0.29
CA LYS A 40 14.34 -19.89 -1.31
C LYS A 40 12.89 -19.85 -0.80
N TYR A 41 12.61 -20.43 0.37
CA TYR A 41 11.28 -20.35 0.98
C TYR A 41 10.96 -18.94 1.52
N MET A 42 11.95 -18.18 1.99
CA MET A 42 11.75 -16.80 2.46
C MET A 42 11.45 -15.84 1.31
N GLU A 43 12.06 -16.07 0.14
CA GLU A 43 11.76 -15.29 -1.08
C GLU A 43 10.28 -15.39 -1.46
N TRP A 44 9.69 -16.58 -1.41
CA TRP A 44 8.29 -16.78 -1.78
C TRP A 44 7.31 -16.14 -0.79
N TYR A 45 7.61 -16.21 0.52
CA TYR A 45 6.82 -15.50 1.54
C TYR A 45 6.92 -13.98 1.40
N GLY A 46 8.12 -13.46 1.09
CA GLY A 46 8.34 -12.05 0.79
C GLY A 46 7.55 -11.60 -0.44
N ALA A 47 7.66 -12.35 -1.54
CA ALA A 47 6.92 -12.07 -2.77
C ALA A 47 5.40 -12.10 -2.57
N PHE A 48 4.89 -13.03 -1.76
CA PHE A 48 3.46 -13.08 -1.40
C PHE A 48 3.04 -11.86 -0.57
N GLY A 49 3.85 -11.47 0.43
CA GLY A 49 3.62 -10.25 1.22
C GLY A 49 3.56 -9.00 0.35
N LEU A 50 4.52 -8.83 -0.56
CA LEU A 50 4.52 -7.75 -1.55
C LEU A 50 3.25 -7.75 -2.40
N LEU A 51 2.81 -8.92 -2.89
CA LEU A 51 1.62 -9.04 -3.72
C LEU A 51 0.36 -8.63 -2.95
N VAL A 52 0.25 -9.00 -1.67
CA VAL A 52 -0.86 -8.58 -0.79
C VAL A 52 -0.82 -7.06 -0.57
N THR A 53 0.34 -6.48 -0.26
CA THR A 53 0.50 -5.03 -0.07
C THR A 53 0.11 -4.26 -1.34
N LEU A 54 0.48 -4.78 -2.51
CA LEU A 54 0.20 -4.18 -3.81
C LEU A 54 -1.30 -4.23 -4.15
N VAL A 55 -1.95 -5.38 -3.92
CA VAL A 55 -3.42 -5.52 -4.06
C VAL A 55 -4.16 -4.61 -3.08
N TRP A 56 -3.67 -4.50 -1.84
CA TRP A 56 -4.26 -3.63 -0.84
C TRP A 56 -4.18 -2.14 -1.23
N LEU A 57 -3.00 -1.69 -1.68
CA LEU A 57 -2.80 -0.34 -2.21
C LEU A 57 -3.73 -0.04 -3.38
N TYR A 58 -3.89 -1.00 -4.31
CA TYR A 58 -4.81 -0.86 -5.44
C TYR A 58 -6.26 -0.62 -4.98
N LEU A 59 -6.75 -1.41 -4.02
CA LEU A 59 -8.10 -1.24 -3.48
C LEU A 59 -8.27 0.10 -2.74
N GLU A 60 -7.25 0.54 -2.01
CA GLU A 60 -7.30 1.82 -1.30
C GLU A 60 -7.33 3.00 -2.27
N ILE A 61 -6.56 2.95 -3.37
CA ILE A 61 -6.62 3.95 -4.45
C ILE A 61 -7.99 3.94 -5.13
N LEU A 62 -8.57 2.75 -5.41
CA LEU A 62 -9.93 2.66 -5.96
C LEU A 62 -10.96 3.26 -5.01
N ARG A 63 -10.85 3.01 -3.70
CA ARG A 63 -11.73 3.56 -2.68
C ARG A 63 -11.60 5.09 -2.60
N LEU A 64 -10.37 5.60 -2.70
CA LEU A 64 -10.07 7.03 -2.80
C LEU A 64 -10.72 7.67 -4.02
N LEU A 65 -10.53 7.08 -5.20
CA LEU A 65 -11.11 7.55 -6.45
C LEU A 65 -12.64 7.51 -6.42
N ALA A 66 -13.24 6.44 -5.88
CA ALA A 66 -14.68 6.34 -5.70
C ALA A 66 -15.21 7.44 -4.77
N LYS A 67 -14.49 7.76 -3.69
CA LYS A 67 -14.86 8.82 -2.76
C LYS A 67 -14.71 10.22 -3.36
N LEU A 68 -13.71 10.42 -4.22
CA LEU A 68 -13.54 11.65 -4.99
C LEU A 68 -14.67 11.81 -6.03
N TYR A 69 -15.02 10.74 -6.73
CA TYR A 69 -16.08 10.72 -7.73
C TYR A 69 -17.47 10.90 -7.12
N SER A 70 -17.74 10.23 -5.99
CA SER A 70 -19.02 10.33 -5.26
C SER A 70 -19.31 11.72 -4.71
N ARG A 71 -18.32 12.63 -4.62
CA ARG A 71 -18.56 14.04 -4.26
C ARG A 71 -19.01 14.91 -5.43
N ARG A 72 -18.96 14.40 -6.67
CA ARG A 72 -19.33 15.14 -7.88
C ARG A 72 -20.80 14.93 -8.29
N SER A 73 -21.55 14.06 -7.61
CA SER A 73 -23.00 13.92 -7.75
C SER A 73 -23.72 14.51 -6.54
#